data_AF-A0A250VML4-F1
#
_entry.id   AF-A0A250VML4-F1
#
_cell.length_a   1.000
_cell.length_b   1.000
_cell.length_c   1.000
_cell.angle_alpha   90.00
_cell.angle_beta   90.00
_cell.angle_gamma   90.00
#
_symmetry.space_group_name_H-M   'P 1'
#
loop_
_entity.id
_entity.type
_entity.pdbx_description
1 polymer ?
#
loop_
_entity_poly.entity_id
_entity_poly.type
_entity_poly.pdbx_seq_one_letter_code
_entity_poly.pdbx_strand_id
1 'polypeptide(L)' 'MVQSVNKPGGSLGIDVFRFEDGLVVGHWDVLQDEVAAQDTVAGNPMFTNPQAGRRA' A
#
# COMPACT_ATOMS: atom_id res chain seq x y z
N MET A 1 16.17 -7.30 -1.01
CA MET A 1 14.71 -7.43 -1.14
C MET A 1 14.43 -7.76 -2.60
N VAL A 2 14.00 -8.98 -2.92
CA VAL A 2 13.72 -9.38 -4.32
C VAL A 2 12.23 -9.17 -4.54
N GLN A 3 11.89 -8.18 -5.37
CA GLN A 3 10.52 -7.90 -5.78
C GLN A 3 10.14 -8.94 -6.85
N SER A 4 9.12 -9.75 -6.60
CA SER A 4 8.62 -10.75 -7.56
C SER A 4 7.63 -10.07 -8.49
N VAL A 5 8.08 -9.67 -9.68
CA VAL A 5 7.32 -8.84 -10.63
C VAL A 5 6.28 -9.64 -11.44
N ASN A 6 5.84 -10.83 -11.02
CA ASN A 6 5.07 -11.72 -11.90
C ASN A 6 3.90 -12.47 -11.27
N LYS A 7 3.10 -11.80 -10.43
CA LYS A 7 1.75 -12.28 -10.06
C LYS A 7 0.67 -11.36 -10.64
N PRO A 8 -0.46 -11.91 -11.13
CA PRO A 8 -1.65 -11.13 -11.46
C PRO A 8 -2.28 -10.65 -10.14
N GLY A 9 -1.94 -9.44 -9.74
CA GLY A 9 -2.42 -8.76 -8.53
C GLY A 9 -1.85 -7.35 -8.48
N GLY A 10 -2.54 -6.41 -7.84
CA GLY A 10 -1.99 -5.08 -7.59
C GLY A 10 -0.80 -5.16 -6.63
N SER A 11 -0.05 -4.06 -6.50
CA SER A 11 0.95 -3.92 -5.44
C SER A 11 0.42 -2.98 -4.36
N LEU A 12 0.64 -3.34 -3.10
CA LEU A 12 0.47 -2.48 -1.94
C LEU A 12 1.80 -1.78 -1.66
N GLY A 13 1.76 -0.45 -1.53
CA GLY A 13 2.91 0.36 -1.18
C GLY A 13 2.64 1.25 0.01
N ILE A 14 3.64 1.40 0.88
CA ILE A 14 3.68 2.45 1.90
C ILE A 14 4.93 3.28 1.66
N ASP A 15 4.74 4.59 1.51
CA ASP A 15 5.82 5.55 1.38
C ASP A 15 5.93 6.39 2.67
N VAL A 16 7.17 6.60 3.12
CA VAL A 16 7.52 7.49 4.22
C VAL A 16 8.49 8.55 3.70
N PHE A 17 8.14 9.82 3.89
CA PHE A 17 8.94 10.96 3.46
C PHE A 17 9.44 11.77 4.66
N ARG A 18 10.71 12.16 4.64
CA ARG A 18 11.27 13.17 5.56
C ARG A 18 11.39 14.49 4.82
N PHE A 19 10.97 15.57 5.48
CA PHE A 19 11.05 16.92 4.96
C PHE A 19 11.98 17.80 5.80
N GLU A 20 12.72 18.66 5.12
CA GLU A 20 13.48 19.78 5.70
C GLU A 20 13.28 21.01 4.80
N ASP A 21 13.01 22.17 5.40
CA ASP A 21 12.76 23.43 4.69
C ASP A 21 11.72 23.33 3.55
N GLY A 22 10.70 22.50 3.76
CA GLY A 22 9.63 22.26 2.78
C GLY A 22 10.04 21.37 1.61
N LEU A 23 11.24 20.80 1.61
CA LEU A 23 11.77 19.89 0.59
C LEU A 23 11.84 18.46 1.11
N VAL A 24 11.66 17.48 0.22
CA VAL A 24 11.88 16.06 0.54
C VAL A 24 13.37 15.80 0.59
N VAL A 25 13.88 15.38 1.75
CA VAL A 25 15.29 15.02 1.95
C VAL A 25 15.52 13.53 2.21
N GLY A 26 14.43 12.77 2.34
CA GLY A 26 14.49 11.32 2.50
C GLY A 26 13.19 10.66 2.09
N HIS A 27 13.31 9.46 1.55
CA HIS A 27 12.20 8.60 1.12
C HIS A 27 12.55 7.16 1.46
N TRP A 28 11.60 6.45 2.06
CA TRP A 28 11.64 5.01 2.29
C TRP A 28 10.32 4.43 1.84
N ASP A 29 10.38 3.30 1.14
CA ASP A 29 9.21 2.55 0.73
C ASP A 29 9.26 1.11 1.25
N VAL A 30 8.07 0.53 1.36
CA VAL A 30 7.89 -0.92 1.38
C VAL A 30 6.83 -1.25 0.33
N LEU A 31 7.17 -2.19 -0.55
CA LEU A 31 6.25 -2.77 -1.52
C LEU A 31 5.95 -4.22 -1.16
N GLN A 32 4.69 -4.59 -1.30
CA GLN A 32 4.20 -5.95 -1.14
C GLN A 32 3.21 -6.28 -2.26
N ASP A 33 3.22 -7.52 -2.74
CA ASP A 33 2.13 -8.01 -3.59
C ASP A 33 0.81 -8.01 -2.80
N GLU A 34 -0.25 -7.52 -3.44
CA GLU A 34 -1.58 -7.59 -2.86
C GLU A 34 -2.02 -9.06 -2.71
N VAL A 35 -2.52 -9.39 -1.53
CA VAL A 35 -3.21 -10.65 -1.29
C VAL A 35 -4.69 -10.38 -1.49
N ALA A 36 -5.30 -11.12 -2.42
CA ALA A 36 -6.73 -10.99 -2.68
C ALA A 36 -7.54 -11.21 -1.40
N ALA A 37 -8.64 -10.46 -1.23
CA ALA A 37 -9.35 -10.37 0.03
C ALA A 37 -9.77 -11.74 0.60
N GLN A 38 -10.21 -12.66 -0.26
CA GLN A 38 -10.60 -14.02 0.12
C GLN A 38 -9.44 -14.89 0.64
N ASP A 39 -8.20 -14.52 0.32
CA ASP A 39 -6.99 -15.28 0.67
C ASP A 39 -6.25 -14.66 1.88
N THR A 40 -6.76 -13.54 2.43
CA THR A 40 -6.18 -12.92 3.63
C THR A 40 -6.48 -13.73 4.89
N VAL A 41 -5.47 -13.97 5.74
CA VAL A 41 -5.64 -14.69 7.01
C VAL A 41 -6.61 -13.97 7.96
N ALA A 42 -6.59 -12.64 7.95
CA ALA A 42 -7.45 -11.82 8.80
C ALA A 42 -8.91 -11.75 8.30
N GLY A 43 -9.21 -12.23 7.09
CA GLY A 43 -10.53 -12.13 6.47
C GLY A 43 -10.94 -10.71 6.05
N ASN A 44 -9.98 -9.77 5.97
CA ASN A 44 -10.22 -8.37 5.61
C ASN A 44 -9.37 -7.99 4.38
N PRO A 45 -9.89 -7.16 3.45
CA PRO A 45 -9.10 -6.68 2.31
C PRO A 45 -7.96 -5.76 2.75
N MET A 46 -6.85 -5.74 2.00
CA MET A 46 -5.69 -4.85 2.27
C MET A 46 -6.03 -3.37 2.07
N PHE A 47 -6.96 -3.08 1.16
CA PHE A 47 -7.55 -1.76 1.00
C PHE A 47 -9.03 -1.79 1.35
N THR A 48 -9.47 -0.79 2.07
CA THR A 48 -10.90 -0.46 2.12
C THR A 48 -11.15 0.72 1.19
N ASN A 49 -12.39 0.98 0.81
CA ASN A 49 -12.76 2.25 0.21
C ASN A 49 -13.12 3.25 1.32
N PRO A 50 -12.21 4.13 1.77
CA PRO A 50 -12.51 5.08 2.84
C PRO A 50 -13.56 6.13 2.42
N GLN A 51 -13.80 6.31 1.12
CA GLN A 51 -14.79 7.26 0.61
C GLN A 51 -16.21 6.67 0.56
N ALA A 52 -16.36 5.34 0.61
CA ALA A 52 -17.67 4.69 0.60
C ALA A 52 -18.55 5.08 1.80
N GLY A 53 -17.94 5.47 2.92
CA GLY A 53 -18.63 5.97 4.12
C GLY A 53 -18.84 7.49 4.17
N ARG A 54 -18.22 8.27 3.27
CA ARG A 54 -18.46 9.71 3.11
C ARG A 54 -19.50 9.92 2.00
N ARG A 55 -20.75 9.58 2.27
CA ARG A 55 -21.86 10.19 1.53
C ARG A 55 -22.19 11.52 2.19
N ALA A 56 -22.36 12.55 1.37
CA ALA A 56 -22.71 13.91 1.78
C ALA A 56 -23.97 13.96 2.65
#